data_AF-I1ICM5-F1
#
_entry.id   AF-I1ICM5-F1
#
_cell.length_a   1.000
_cell.length_b   1.000
_cell.length_c   1.000
_cell.angle_alpha   90.00
_cell.angle_beta   90.00
_cell.angle_gamma   90.00
#
_symmetry.space_group_name_H-M   'P 1'
#
loop_
_entity.id
_entity.type
_entity.pdbx_description
1 polymer ?
#
loop_
_entity_poly.entity_id
_entity_poly.type
_entity_poly.pdbx_seq_one_letter_code
_entity_poly.pdbx_strand_id
1 'polypeptide(L)'
;MKVAAGASPGGGKETPAASCLRFVLILLLPLTVLYILYTLHAILSFTPSCPPQHGRITTTTSVSHIIADNRTLSTPPPPATVTVLTARTPLPPPATVTVLTARTSLPPPAMVTVLTARTVLPPPAMATVLTPPPPAPVTVSKPMTPPPPPATVTVTAAATTTLHHVVFGIAASARLWEKRKEYIKIWWRPNAGMRGFVWLDRAVRGSSVPEGLPGIKISSDTSRFPYTHRRGHRSAIRISRIVSETLRLGLPGARWYVMGDDDTVFLPENLLGVLARLDHRQPYYVGCPSESHLQNIFFSYGMAFGGGGFAISRPLAARLERMQDACIRRYPSLYGSDDRVQACMAELGVPLTRHPGFHQYDVYGDLLGLLAAHPVAPLVSLHHLDVVRPLFPNARSRAAALRRLFDGPVALDSAGVMQQSICYDVANRWTVSVAWGFVAMVSRGATPAREMEMPARTFLNWYKRADYKAHAFNTRPLARNHCERPALYYLASARRTVVRTGETTVTKYRRWRHRNDIRPPCRWKIPDPDALLDTVIVLKKPDPGLWDRSPMRNCCRVLSSPRTGENGNKTMTIDVGVCNDWEFSQM
;
A
#
# COMPACT_ATOMS: atom_id res chain seq x y z
N MET A 1 -82.66 26.32 -39.52
CA MET A 1 -84.01 26.18 -38.93
C MET A 1 -83.96 25.08 -37.87
N LYS A 2 -84.33 25.43 -36.63
CA LYS A 2 -84.67 24.60 -35.44
C LYS A 2 -83.61 23.71 -34.73
N VAL A 3 -83.63 23.95 -33.41
CA VAL A 3 -83.02 23.32 -32.23
C VAL A 3 -83.86 22.12 -31.74
N ALA A 4 -83.22 21.14 -31.09
CA ALA A 4 -83.74 20.37 -29.94
C ALA A 4 -82.53 19.62 -29.30
N ALA A 5 -82.05 19.84 -28.07
CA ALA A 5 -82.64 19.86 -26.72
C ALA A 5 -82.99 18.46 -26.15
N GLY A 6 -82.22 18.03 -25.12
CA GLY A 6 -82.72 17.27 -23.96
C GLY A 6 -82.13 15.88 -23.71
N ALA A 7 -81.25 15.76 -22.70
CA ALA A 7 -81.48 15.00 -21.45
C ALA A 7 -80.16 14.65 -20.73
N SER A 8 -80.10 14.95 -19.44
CA SER A 8 -79.07 14.53 -18.48
C SER A 8 -79.75 13.69 -17.39
N PRO A 9 -79.07 12.70 -16.80
CA PRO A 9 -79.27 12.39 -15.39
C PRO A 9 -77.95 12.51 -14.61
N GLY A 10 -78.05 13.11 -13.43
CA GLY A 10 -76.93 13.44 -12.56
C GLY A 10 -76.23 12.23 -11.94
N GLY A 11 -74.89 12.29 -11.94
CA GLY A 11 -74.02 11.54 -11.04
C GLY A 11 -73.25 12.54 -10.18
N GLY A 12 -73.39 12.43 -8.86
CA GLY A 12 -72.69 13.28 -7.89
C GLY A 12 -71.17 13.23 -8.10
N LYS A 13 -70.54 14.40 -8.24
CA LYS A 13 -69.09 14.52 -8.38
C LYS A 13 -68.41 14.11 -7.07
N GLU A 14 -67.72 12.97 -7.05
CA GLU A 14 -66.77 12.63 -5.98
C GLU A 14 -65.74 13.76 -5.85
N THR A 15 -65.53 14.25 -4.64
CA THR A 15 -64.57 15.33 -4.40
C THR A 15 -63.14 14.80 -4.57
N PRO A 16 -62.18 15.63 -5.02
CA PRO A 16 -60.78 15.23 -5.16
C PRO A 16 -60.17 14.63 -3.88
N ALA A 17 -60.67 15.05 -2.72
CA ALA A 17 -60.29 14.52 -1.41
C ALA A 17 -60.71 13.04 -1.23
N ALA A 18 -61.90 12.66 -1.69
CA ALA A 18 -62.38 11.27 -1.61
C ALA A 18 -61.59 10.34 -2.55
N SER A 19 -61.23 10.84 -3.74
CA SER A 19 -60.40 10.11 -4.72
C SER A 19 -58.96 9.92 -4.20
N CYS A 20 -58.38 10.96 -3.57
CA CYS A 20 -57.06 10.87 -2.95
C CYS A 20 -57.04 9.90 -1.75
N LEU A 21 -58.06 9.93 -0.89
CA LEU A 21 -58.17 9.01 0.24
C LEU A 21 -58.30 7.56 -0.22
N ARG A 22 -59.09 7.30 -1.28
CA ARG A 22 -59.13 5.98 -1.93
C ARG A 22 -57.77 5.54 -2.47
N PHE A 23 -57.02 6.45 -3.09
CA PHE A 23 -55.69 6.13 -3.62
C PHE A 23 -54.70 5.77 -2.50
N VAL A 24 -54.72 6.50 -1.37
CA VAL A 24 -53.89 6.18 -0.19
C VAL A 24 -54.27 4.82 0.40
N LEU A 25 -55.57 4.54 0.53
CA LEU A 25 -56.06 3.28 1.09
C LEU A 25 -55.79 2.07 0.18
N ILE A 26 -55.94 2.22 -1.14
CA ILE A 26 -55.83 1.10 -2.10
C ILE A 26 -54.36 0.82 -2.47
N LEU A 27 -53.50 1.84 -2.52
CA LEU A 27 -52.14 1.68 -3.04
C LEU A 27 -51.05 1.73 -1.96
N LEU A 28 -51.12 2.69 -1.04
CA LEU A 28 -50.04 2.87 -0.06
C LEU A 28 -50.15 1.87 1.08
N LEU A 29 -51.35 1.60 1.58
CA LEU A 29 -51.57 0.65 2.67
C LEU A 29 -51.05 -0.77 2.37
N PRO A 30 -51.37 -1.42 1.23
CA PRO A 30 -50.83 -2.74 0.92
C PRO A 30 -49.33 -2.73 0.66
N LEU A 31 -48.75 -1.67 0.08
CA LEU A 31 -47.30 -1.53 -0.07
C LEU A 31 -46.58 -1.43 1.28
N THR A 32 -47.20 -0.73 2.24
CA THR A 32 -46.66 -0.60 3.60
C THR A 32 -46.71 -1.93 4.33
N VAL A 33 -47.82 -2.67 4.20
CA VAL A 33 -47.95 -4.04 4.75
C VAL A 33 -46.93 -4.99 4.11
N LEU A 34 -46.75 -4.93 2.79
CA LEU A 34 -45.77 -5.77 2.09
C LEU A 34 -44.34 -5.47 2.55
N TYR A 35 -44.01 -4.19 2.77
CA TYR A 35 -42.70 -3.77 3.28
C TYR A 35 -42.45 -4.28 4.71
N ILE A 36 -43.48 -4.22 5.57
CA ILE A 36 -43.39 -4.75 6.95
C ILE A 36 -43.21 -6.26 6.92
N LEU A 37 -43.97 -6.99 6.10
CA LEU A 37 -43.83 -8.44 5.98
C LEU A 37 -42.48 -8.86 5.41
N TYR A 38 -41.96 -8.14 4.42
CA TYR A 38 -40.62 -8.37 3.86
C TYR A 38 -39.52 -8.15 4.89
N THR A 39 -39.59 -7.06 5.67
CA THR A 39 -38.61 -6.77 6.72
C THR A 39 -38.69 -7.79 7.86
N LEU A 40 -39.89 -8.22 8.25
CA LEU A 40 -40.06 -9.30 9.22
C LEU A 40 -39.47 -10.63 8.72
N HIS A 41 -39.71 -10.97 7.47
CA HIS A 41 -39.14 -12.18 6.85
C HIS A 41 -37.62 -12.11 6.76
N ALA A 42 -37.04 -10.96 6.41
CA ALA A 42 -35.60 -10.77 6.38
C ALA A 42 -34.97 -10.92 7.79
N ILE A 43 -35.62 -10.40 8.84
CA ILE A 43 -35.17 -10.54 10.22
C ILE A 43 -35.26 -12.01 10.69
N LEU A 44 -36.37 -12.69 10.38
CA LEU A 44 -36.60 -14.08 10.77
C LEU A 44 -35.78 -15.10 9.97
N SER A 45 -35.32 -14.71 8.77
CA SER A 45 -34.47 -15.56 7.90
C SER A 45 -32.98 -15.39 8.21
N PHE A 46 -32.61 -14.49 9.13
CA PHE A 46 -31.25 -14.34 9.61
C PHE A 46 -30.94 -15.43 10.65
N THR A 47 -30.68 -16.65 10.17
CA THR A 47 -30.02 -17.68 10.99
C THR A 47 -28.50 -17.52 10.83
N PRO A 48 -27.75 -17.17 11.89
CA PRO A 48 -26.29 -17.17 11.83
C PRO A 48 -25.79 -18.62 11.92
N SER A 49 -25.48 -19.22 10.77
CA SER A 49 -24.79 -20.50 10.72
C SER A 49 -23.28 -20.29 10.91
N CYS A 50 -22.80 -20.34 12.15
CA CYS A 50 -21.38 -20.53 12.45
C CYS A 50 -21.24 -21.72 13.42
N PRO A 51 -20.46 -22.76 13.09
CA PRO A 51 -20.20 -23.87 14.01
C PRO A 51 -19.25 -23.44 15.14
N PRO A 52 -19.42 -23.94 16.38
CA PRO A 52 -18.61 -23.51 17.51
C PRO A 52 -17.23 -24.20 17.50
N GLN A 53 -16.16 -23.40 17.60
CA GLN A 53 -14.88 -23.89 18.09
C GLN A 53 -14.88 -23.88 19.62
N HIS A 54 -14.59 -25.03 20.21
CA HIS A 54 -14.33 -25.19 21.63
C HIS A 54 -13.10 -24.37 22.06
N GLY A 55 -13.30 -23.48 23.03
CA GLY A 55 -12.24 -22.72 23.70
C GLY A 55 -12.81 -21.99 24.91
N ARG A 56 -12.94 -22.73 26.01
CA ARG A 56 -13.52 -22.28 27.29
C ARG A 56 -12.51 -21.36 28.00
N ILE A 57 -12.77 -20.05 28.05
CA ILE A 57 -12.19 -19.16 29.06
C ILE A 57 -13.31 -18.27 29.61
N THR A 58 -13.65 -18.55 30.87
CA THR A 58 -14.56 -17.79 31.72
C THR A 58 -13.91 -16.49 32.17
N THR A 59 -14.46 -15.36 31.77
CA THR A 59 -14.35 -14.10 32.51
C THR A 59 -15.70 -13.38 32.49
N THR A 60 -16.34 -13.40 33.65
CA THR A 60 -17.52 -12.61 34.01
C THR A 60 -17.18 -11.12 34.00
N THR A 61 -17.91 -10.33 33.21
CA THR A 61 -18.04 -8.89 33.46
C THR A 61 -19.45 -8.44 33.09
N SER A 62 -20.18 -8.04 34.12
CA SER A 62 -21.52 -7.45 34.11
C SER A 62 -21.52 -6.07 33.46
N VAL A 63 -22.41 -5.87 32.50
CA VAL A 63 -22.73 -4.56 31.90
C VAL A 63 -23.75 -3.87 32.79
N SER A 64 -23.41 -2.70 33.34
CA SER A 64 -24.37 -1.83 34.03
C SER A 64 -24.72 -0.63 33.16
N HIS A 65 -26.02 -0.41 33.00
CA HIS A 65 -26.64 0.72 32.32
C HIS A 65 -26.31 2.05 33.02
N ILE A 66 -26.03 3.10 32.24
CA ILE A 66 -25.95 4.49 32.72
C ILE A 66 -27.26 5.19 32.36
N ILE A 67 -28.02 5.58 33.39
CA ILE A 67 -29.04 6.62 33.33
C ILE A 67 -28.38 7.90 33.87
N ALA A 68 -28.61 9.00 33.15
CA ALA A 68 -28.16 10.33 33.52
C ALA A 68 -28.99 10.89 34.68
N ASP A 69 -28.33 11.51 35.66
CA ASP A 69 -28.95 12.62 36.39
C ASP A 69 -27.92 13.63 36.91
N ASN A 70 -28.37 14.87 36.97
CA ASN A 70 -27.60 16.10 37.06
C ASN A 70 -27.79 16.73 38.45
N ARG A 71 -26.72 16.99 39.22
CA ARG A 71 -26.55 18.18 40.10
C ARG A 71 -25.27 18.16 40.98
N THR A 72 -24.46 19.21 40.78
CA THR A 72 -23.72 20.09 41.72
C THR A 72 -22.82 19.55 42.86
N LEU A 73 -21.57 20.05 42.80
CA LEU A 73 -20.59 20.41 43.86
C LEU A 73 -20.19 19.36 44.90
N SER A 74 -18.92 18.92 44.85
CA SER A 74 -17.85 19.30 45.81
C SER A 74 -16.54 18.53 45.54
N THR A 75 -15.45 19.11 46.04
CA THR A 75 -14.00 18.86 45.89
C THR A 75 -13.47 17.41 45.94
N PRO A 76 -12.32 17.10 45.31
CA PRO A 76 -11.70 15.77 45.33
C PRO A 76 -10.79 15.54 46.57
N PRO A 77 -10.65 14.30 47.07
CA PRO A 77 -9.65 13.94 48.07
C PRO A 77 -8.28 13.65 47.42
N PRO A 78 -7.17 13.66 48.19
CA PRO A 78 -5.81 13.54 47.65
C PRO A 78 -5.45 12.10 47.23
N PRO A 79 -4.41 11.91 46.41
CA PRO A 79 -4.05 10.60 45.87
C PRO A 79 -3.36 9.72 46.92
N ALA A 80 -3.76 8.44 46.95
CA ALA A 80 -3.07 7.41 47.71
C ALA A 80 -1.69 7.12 47.08
N THR A 81 -0.65 7.27 47.88
CA THR A 81 0.72 6.90 47.55
C THR A 81 0.86 5.37 47.56
N VAL A 82 1.19 4.78 46.41
CA VAL A 82 1.60 3.37 46.33
C VAL A 82 3.12 3.33 46.18
N THR A 83 3.80 2.95 47.25
CA THR A 83 5.24 2.68 47.27
C THR A 83 5.48 1.30 46.66
N VAL A 84 6.04 1.25 45.45
CA VAL A 84 6.53 -0.01 44.86
C VAL A 84 8.01 -0.15 45.19
N LEU A 85 8.34 -1.06 46.11
CA LEU A 85 9.71 -1.54 46.30
C LEU A 85 10.05 -2.51 45.16
N THR A 86 10.97 -2.09 44.28
CA THR A 86 11.54 -2.96 43.26
C THR A 86 12.72 -3.75 43.83
N ALA A 87 12.50 -5.04 44.11
CA ALA A 87 13.59 -5.98 44.36
C ALA A 87 14.29 -6.30 43.03
N ARG A 88 15.60 -6.00 42.95
CA ARG A 88 16.48 -6.47 41.87
C ARG A 88 16.72 -7.97 42.04
N THR A 89 16.43 -8.76 41.03
CA THR A 89 16.97 -10.13 40.89
C THR A 89 17.90 -10.22 39.69
N PRO A 90 19.06 -10.90 39.77
CA PRO A 90 20.05 -10.98 38.70
C PRO A 90 19.72 -12.06 37.64
N LEU A 91 20.31 -11.89 36.45
CA LEU A 91 20.30 -12.82 35.31
C LEU A 91 20.82 -14.23 35.65
N PRO A 92 20.35 -15.30 34.97
CA PRO A 92 20.96 -16.62 35.04
C PRO A 92 22.09 -16.81 34.01
N PRO A 93 23.10 -17.66 34.28
CA PRO A 93 24.16 -18.02 33.32
C PRO A 93 23.72 -19.14 32.34
N PRO A 94 24.45 -19.37 31.23
CA PRO A 94 24.04 -20.29 30.18
C PRO A 94 24.28 -21.76 30.56
N ALA A 95 23.32 -22.63 30.23
CA ALA A 95 23.41 -24.07 30.46
C ALA A 95 24.15 -24.78 29.32
N THR A 96 25.17 -25.55 29.69
CA THR A 96 25.87 -26.53 28.84
C THR A 96 25.10 -27.85 28.85
N VAL A 97 24.81 -28.42 27.68
CA VAL A 97 24.14 -29.73 27.54
C VAL A 97 25.18 -30.80 27.27
N THR A 98 25.35 -31.73 28.21
CA THR A 98 26.12 -32.96 28.04
C THR A 98 25.16 -34.11 27.75
N VAL A 99 25.32 -34.78 26.60
CA VAL A 99 24.53 -35.97 26.23
C VAL A 99 25.27 -37.22 26.70
N LEU A 100 24.66 -37.98 27.61
CA LEU A 100 25.10 -39.33 27.97
C LEU A 100 24.03 -40.33 27.52
N THR A 101 24.44 -41.23 26.64
CA THR A 101 23.66 -42.37 26.15
C THR A 101 23.75 -43.53 27.14
N ALA A 102 22.61 -44.10 27.51
CA ALA A 102 22.55 -45.42 28.13
C ALA A 102 21.38 -46.22 27.54
N ARG A 103 21.70 -47.42 27.04
CA ARG A 103 20.72 -48.45 26.63
C ARG A 103 20.43 -49.36 27.82
N THR A 104 19.21 -49.89 27.79
CA THR A 104 18.77 -51.28 28.10
C THR A 104 17.79 -51.50 29.26
N SER A 105 16.80 -52.32 28.89
CA SER A 105 16.07 -53.33 29.66
C SER A 105 14.76 -52.96 30.39
N LEU A 106 13.76 -53.81 30.12
CA LEU A 106 12.35 -53.82 30.52
C LEU A 106 12.10 -54.07 32.02
N PRO A 107 10.87 -53.82 32.48
CA PRO A 107 10.20 -54.76 33.39
C PRO A 107 8.74 -55.17 32.97
N PRO A 108 8.13 -56.19 33.62
CA PRO A 108 6.95 -56.97 33.17
C PRO A 108 5.61 -56.50 33.84
N PRO A 109 4.45 -57.20 33.68
CA PRO A 109 3.12 -56.56 33.51
C PRO A 109 2.13 -56.68 34.70
N ALA A 110 0.88 -56.22 34.43
CA ALA A 110 -0.40 -56.31 35.17
C ALA A 110 -0.73 -55.07 36.05
N MET A 111 -1.96 -54.56 36.19
CA MET A 111 -3.28 -55.21 36.25
C MET A 111 -4.41 -54.32 35.67
N VAL A 112 -5.54 -54.98 35.37
CA VAL A 112 -6.78 -54.51 34.75
C VAL A 112 -7.77 -53.96 35.80
N THR A 113 -8.51 -52.91 35.45
CA THR A 113 -9.85 -52.66 36.02
C THR A 113 -10.82 -52.28 34.90
N VAL A 114 -11.85 -53.10 34.71
CA VAL A 114 -12.97 -52.90 33.78
C VAL A 114 -14.16 -52.33 34.55
N LEU A 115 -14.85 -51.36 33.98
CA LEU A 115 -16.27 -51.09 34.27
C LEU A 115 -17.06 -51.07 32.94
N THR A 116 -17.99 -52.02 32.86
CA THR A 116 -19.07 -52.23 31.87
C THR A 116 -20.13 -51.10 31.96
N ALA A 117 -21.03 -50.77 31.02
CA ALA A 117 -21.65 -51.37 29.82
C ALA A 117 -22.15 -50.19 28.93
N ARG A 118 -22.56 -50.28 27.65
CA ARG A 118 -23.54 -51.16 27.01
C ARG A 118 -23.42 -51.02 25.47
N THR A 119 -23.75 -52.12 24.81
CA THR A 119 -23.58 -52.53 23.41
C THR A 119 -24.59 -51.94 22.41
N VAL A 120 -24.15 -51.72 21.15
CA VAL A 120 -24.91 -52.01 19.91
C VAL A 120 -23.93 -52.48 18.80
N LEU A 121 -24.25 -53.60 18.15
CA LEU A 121 -23.61 -54.32 17.00
C LEU A 121 -24.56 -54.17 15.75
N PRO A 122 -24.32 -54.68 14.49
CA PRO A 122 -23.21 -55.42 13.82
C PRO A 122 -23.00 -54.98 12.31
N PRO A 123 -22.58 -55.80 11.29
CA PRO A 123 -21.40 -56.68 11.02
C PRO A 123 -20.68 -56.34 9.65
N PRO A 124 -20.03 -57.28 8.90
CA PRO A 124 -18.63 -57.71 9.03
C PRO A 124 -17.79 -57.49 7.73
N ALA A 125 -16.45 -57.63 7.80
CA ALA A 125 -15.62 -57.89 6.61
C ALA A 125 -14.43 -58.80 6.94
N MET A 126 -14.19 -59.72 6.01
CA MET A 126 -13.39 -60.95 6.10
C MET A 126 -11.89 -60.74 6.38
N ALA A 127 -11.31 -61.70 7.10
CA ALA A 127 -9.88 -61.89 7.28
C ALA A 127 -9.32 -62.88 6.25
N THR A 128 -8.20 -62.53 5.62
CA THR A 128 -7.42 -63.43 4.75
C THR A 128 -6.08 -63.72 5.42
N VAL A 129 -5.83 -64.98 5.74
CA VAL A 129 -4.57 -65.50 6.28
C VAL A 129 -3.66 -65.91 5.11
N LEU A 130 -2.43 -65.41 5.08
CA LEU A 130 -1.38 -65.85 4.15
C LEU A 130 -0.25 -66.49 4.95
N THR A 131 0.02 -67.77 4.65
CA THR A 131 1.11 -68.60 5.18
C THR A 131 2.44 -68.31 4.47
N PRO A 132 3.61 -68.59 5.09
CA PRO A 132 4.92 -68.20 4.57
C PRO A 132 5.51 -69.23 3.58
N PRO A 133 6.39 -68.81 2.65
CA PRO A 133 7.18 -69.73 1.82
C PRO A 133 8.56 -70.08 2.46
N PRO A 134 9.19 -71.21 2.04
CA PRO A 134 10.43 -71.76 2.60
C PRO A 134 11.72 -71.12 2.01
N PRO A 135 12.93 -71.45 2.53
CA PRO A 135 14.13 -70.62 2.37
C PRO A 135 15.13 -71.13 1.31
N ALA A 136 15.91 -70.19 0.71
CA ALA A 136 17.33 -70.27 0.29
C ALA A 136 17.65 -69.16 -0.74
N PRO A 137 18.92 -68.83 -1.07
CA PRO A 137 20.21 -69.13 -0.43
C PRO A 137 21.01 -67.85 -0.07
N VAL A 138 22.10 -68.06 0.68
CA VAL A 138 23.08 -67.02 1.06
C VAL A 138 23.96 -66.65 -0.14
N THR A 139 23.95 -65.37 -0.50
CA THR A 139 24.94 -64.78 -1.42
C THR A 139 25.78 -63.76 -0.67
N VAL A 140 27.09 -63.95 -0.71
CA VAL A 140 28.10 -63.08 -0.08
C VAL A 140 28.09 -61.71 -0.77
N SER A 141 27.73 -60.67 -0.04
CA SER A 141 27.79 -59.27 -0.50
C SER A 141 28.99 -58.53 0.11
N LYS A 142 29.68 -57.80 -0.78
CA LYS A 142 30.84 -56.92 -0.57
C LYS A 142 30.66 -55.93 0.61
N PRO A 143 31.74 -55.38 1.20
CA PRO A 143 31.63 -54.41 2.28
C PRO A 143 30.86 -53.17 1.82
N MET A 144 29.78 -52.86 2.53
CA MET A 144 28.94 -51.70 2.29
C MET A 144 29.67 -50.46 2.84
N THR A 145 29.92 -49.48 1.99
CA THR A 145 30.43 -48.16 2.39
C THR A 145 29.44 -47.49 3.35
N PRO A 146 29.91 -46.68 4.33
CA PRO A 146 29.03 -46.02 5.27
C PRO A 146 28.09 -45.04 4.53
N PRO A 147 26.85 -44.84 5.04
CA PRO A 147 25.92 -43.92 4.42
C PRO A 147 26.53 -42.51 4.44
N PRO A 148 26.34 -41.71 3.37
CA PRO A 148 26.80 -40.34 3.39
C PRO A 148 26.12 -39.60 4.55
N PRO A 149 26.83 -38.67 5.22
CA PRO A 149 26.23 -37.89 6.29
C PRO A 149 24.98 -37.17 5.75
N PRO A 150 23.96 -36.95 6.60
CA PRO A 150 22.76 -36.22 6.18
C PRO A 150 23.21 -34.94 5.51
N ALA A 151 22.80 -34.76 4.25
CA ALA A 151 23.18 -33.61 3.46
C ALA A 151 22.87 -32.37 4.29
N THR A 152 23.93 -31.70 4.73
CA THR A 152 23.83 -30.36 5.30
C THR A 152 23.17 -29.56 4.20
N VAL A 153 21.87 -29.27 4.35
CA VAL A 153 21.22 -28.24 3.55
C VAL A 153 21.88 -26.96 4.02
N THR A 154 23.03 -26.65 3.42
CA THR A 154 23.50 -25.29 3.33
C THR A 154 22.37 -24.57 2.61
N VAL A 155 21.48 -23.94 3.39
CA VAL A 155 20.74 -22.79 2.93
C VAL A 155 21.82 -21.80 2.53
N THR A 156 22.26 -21.92 1.28
CA THR A 156 23.06 -20.91 0.63
C THR A 156 22.18 -19.69 0.75
N ALA A 157 22.59 -18.73 1.58
CA ALA A 157 21.89 -17.46 1.69
C ALA A 157 21.65 -17.01 0.25
N ALA A 158 20.38 -17.04 -0.19
CA ALA A 158 20.06 -16.85 -1.59
C ALA A 158 20.71 -15.52 -1.99
N ALA A 159 21.64 -15.57 -2.96
CA ALA A 159 22.48 -14.43 -3.29
C ALA A 159 21.62 -13.18 -3.43
N THR A 160 21.96 -12.07 -2.77
CA THR A 160 21.11 -10.88 -2.69
C THR A 160 20.62 -10.42 -4.07
N THR A 161 19.34 -10.09 -4.20
CA THR A 161 18.79 -9.53 -5.44
C THR A 161 19.37 -8.13 -5.67
N THR A 162 19.89 -7.89 -6.86
CA THR A 162 20.54 -6.63 -7.29
C THR A 162 19.92 -6.14 -8.60
N LEU A 163 20.28 -4.94 -9.06
CA LEU A 163 19.77 -4.39 -10.34
C LEU A 163 20.08 -5.29 -11.54
N HIS A 164 21.18 -6.05 -11.51
CA HIS A 164 21.51 -7.03 -12.55
C HIS A 164 20.48 -8.17 -12.67
N HIS A 165 19.73 -8.46 -11.61
CA HIS A 165 18.72 -9.51 -11.57
C HIS A 165 17.32 -9.02 -11.98
N VAL A 166 17.15 -7.71 -12.20
CA VAL A 166 15.87 -7.07 -12.53
C VAL A 166 15.92 -6.59 -13.97
N VAL A 167 14.90 -6.93 -14.76
CA VAL A 167 14.76 -6.46 -16.15
C VAL A 167 13.53 -5.58 -16.27
N PHE A 168 13.74 -4.31 -16.60
CA PHE A 168 12.67 -3.32 -16.81
C PHE A 168 12.13 -3.39 -18.25
N GLY A 169 10.82 -3.57 -18.41
CA GLY A 169 10.09 -3.39 -19.67
C GLY A 169 9.26 -2.11 -19.59
N ILE A 170 9.75 -1.04 -20.23
CA ILE A 170 9.13 0.28 -20.18
C ILE A 170 8.19 0.43 -21.37
N ALA A 171 6.89 0.56 -21.12
CA ALA A 171 5.89 0.74 -22.15
C ALA A 171 5.88 2.18 -22.66
N ALA A 172 6.12 2.36 -23.96
CA ALA A 172 6.19 3.67 -24.57
C ALA A 172 5.43 3.73 -25.90
N SER A 173 5.28 4.95 -26.42
CA SER A 173 4.81 5.17 -27.80
C SER A 173 5.76 6.08 -28.55
N ALA A 174 5.97 5.79 -29.84
CA ALA A 174 6.78 6.61 -30.72
C ALA A 174 6.28 8.06 -30.79
N ARG A 175 4.97 8.27 -30.60
CA ARG A 175 4.34 9.59 -30.56
C ARG A 175 4.78 10.43 -29.37
N LEU A 176 4.91 9.82 -28.18
CA LEU A 176 5.22 10.54 -26.93
C LEU A 176 6.71 10.46 -26.55
N TRP A 177 7.48 9.65 -27.28
CA TRP A 177 8.87 9.34 -26.98
C TRP A 177 9.74 10.56 -26.72
N GLU A 178 9.73 11.54 -27.63
CA GLU A 178 10.58 12.73 -27.53
C GLU A 178 10.33 13.53 -26.24
N LYS A 179 9.08 13.54 -25.75
CA LYS A 179 8.71 14.24 -24.52
C LYS A 179 8.96 13.38 -23.27
N ARG A 180 8.56 12.11 -23.30
CA ARG A 180 8.51 11.26 -22.09
C ARG A 180 9.82 10.56 -21.76
N LYS A 181 10.74 10.41 -22.73
CA LYS A 181 12.10 9.91 -22.45
C LYS A 181 12.84 10.72 -21.39
N GLU A 182 12.49 12.01 -21.23
CA GLU A 182 13.05 12.86 -20.19
C GLU A 182 12.72 12.40 -18.76
N TYR A 183 11.63 11.67 -18.54
CA TYR A 183 11.34 11.06 -17.24
C TYR A 183 12.23 9.84 -16.99
N ILE A 184 12.45 9.02 -18.02
CA ILE A 184 13.29 7.82 -17.93
C ILE A 184 14.74 8.19 -17.60
N LYS A 185 15.27 9.25 -18.22
CA LYS A 185 16.64 9.77 -17.95
C LYS A 185 16.89 10.12 -16.48
N ILE A 186 15.86 10.34 -15.68
CA ILE A 186 15.99 10.78 -14.28
C ILE A 186 16.35 9.61 -13.36
N TRP A 187 15.79 8.42 -13.62
CA TRP A 187 15.94 7.27 -12.73
C TRP A 187 16.74 6.11 -13.35
N TRP A 188 16.86 6.08 -14.68
CA TRP A 188 17.66 5.09 -15.39
C TRP A 188 19.16 5.32 -15.21
N ARG A 189 19.89 4.26 -14.86
CA ARG A 189 21.33 4.31 -14.60
C ARG A 189 22.06 3.23 -15.40
N PRO A 190 22.54 3.53 -16.63
CA PRO A 190 23.15 2.53 -17.50
C PRO A 190 24.42 1.92 -16.91
N ASN A 191 25.18 2.70 -16.13
CA ASN A 191 26.46 2.27 -15.54
C ASN A 191 26.31 1.58 -14.18
N ALA A 192 25.09 1.41 -13.66
CA ALA A 192 24.79 0.81 -12.36
C ALA A 192 24.28 -0.64 -12.45
N GLY A 193 24.45 -1.29 -13.60
CA GLY A 193 23.98 -2.66 -13.82
C GLY A 193 22.48 -2.79 -14.06
N MET A 194 21.77 -1.69 -14.33
CA MET A 194 20.35 -1.73 -14.72
C MET A 194 20.19 -2.39 -16.09
N ARG A 195 19.16 -3.23 -16.22
CA ARG A 195 18.86 -3.97 -17.46
C ARG A 195 17.41 -3.76 -17.83
N GLY A 196 17.14 -3.58 -19.11
CA GLY A 196 15.80 -3.27 -19.55
C GLY A 196 15.73 -2.63 -20.91
N PHE A 197 14.51 -2.46 -21.39
CA PHE A 197 14.21 -1.95 -22.72
C PHE A 197 12.98 -1.07 -22.72
N VAL A 198 13.00 -0.06 -23.57
CA VAL A 198 11.83 0.72 -23.94
C VAL A 198 11.13 0.02 -25.11
N TRP A 199 9.88 -0.38 -24.90
CA TRP A 199 9.05 -1.06 -25.89
C TRP A 199 8.11 -0.08 -26.57
N LEU A 200 8.34 0.16 -27.86
CA LEU A 200 7.57 1.07 -28.70
C LEU A 200 6.58 0.32 -29.60
N ASP A 201 5.58 1.05 -30.10
CA ASP A 201 4.66 0.63 -31.17
C ASP A 201 5.31 0.65 -32.56
N ARG A 202 6.30 1.52 -32.79
CA ARG A 202 7.04 1.62 -34.05
C ARG A 202 8.39 2.29 -33.83
N ALA A 203 9.26 2.23 -34.84
CA ALA A 203 10.57 2.90 -34.81
C ALA A 203 10.43 4.42 -34.68
N VAL A 204 11.41 5.03 -34.00
CA VAL A 204 11.58 6.49 -33.83
C VAL A 204 12.85 6.94 -34.56
N ARG A 205 12.89 8.22 -34.97
CA ARG A 205 14.08 8.80 -35.62
C ARG A 205 15.26 8.81 -34.64
N GLY A 206 16.45 8.45 -35.12
CA GLY A 206 17.62 8.27 -34.25
C GLY A 206 17.47 7.03 -33.36
N SER A 207 17.07 5.90 -33.95
CA SER A 207 16.85 4.61 -33.27
C SER A 207 18.11 3.99 -32.65
N SER A 208 19.28 4.62 -32.80
CA SER A 208 20.43 4.39 -31.93
C SER A 208 20.05 4.77 -30.50
N VAL A 209 20.37 3.92 -29.53
CA VAL A 209 20.09 4.18 -28.11
C VAL A 209 20.66 5.55 -27.75
N PRO A 210 19.84 6.56 -27.40
CA PRO A 210 20.39 7.83 -26.99
C PRO A 210 21.21 7.61 -25.72
N GLU A 211 22.36 8.27 -25.62
CA GLU A 211 23.24 8.17 -24.45
C GLU A 211 22.43 8.36 -23.15
N GLY A 212 22.60 7.44 -22.20
CA GLY A 212 21.88 7.51 -20.92
C GLY A 212 20.48 6.88 -20.88
N LEU A 213 20.01 6.19 -21.93
CA LEU A 213 18.70 5.53 -21.96
C LEU A 213 18.78 4.00 -22.10
N PRO A 214 17.72 3.25 -21.72
CA PRO A 214 17.61 1.83 -22.01
C PRO A 214 17.53 1.56 -23.52
N GLY A 215 17.89 0.36 -23.94
CA GLY A 215 17.77 -0.06 -25.33
C GLY A 215 16.33 -0.02 -25.84
N ILE A 216 16.13 0.27 -27.12
CA ILE A 216 14.80 0.34 -27.73
C ILE A 216 14.44 -1.01 -28.37
N LYS A 217 13.19 -1.46 -28.18
CA LYS A 217 12.57 -2.62 -28.84
C LYS A 217 11.23 -2.23 -29.44
N ILE A 218 10.85 -2.88 -30.54
CA ILE A 218 9.53 -2.73 -31.14
C ILE A 218 8.68 -3.92 -30.75
N SER A 219 7.49 -3.65 -30.25
CA SER A 219 6.55 -4.70 -29.86
C SER A 219 6.12 -5.51 -31.09
N SER A 220 6.01 -6.82 -30.92
CA SER A 220 5.54 -7.71 -31.99
C SER A 220 4.11 -7.39 -32.46
N ASP A 221 3.76 -7.80 -33.68
CA ASP A 221 2.43 -7.57 -34.24
C ASP A 221 1.33 -8.21 -33.39
N THR A 222 0.24 -7.46 -33.23
CA THR A 222 -0.94 -7.85 -32.43
C THR A 222 -2.24 -7.85 -33.24
N SER A 223 -2.16 -7.67 -34.57
CA SER A 223 -3.32 -7.63 -35.48
C SER A 223 -4.24 -8.86 -35.34
N ARG A 224 -3.67 -10.03 -35.04
CA ARG A 224 -4.40 -11.30 -34.84
C ARG A 224 -5.29 -11.38 -33.60
N PHE A 225 -5.15 -10.47 -32.64
CA PHE A 225 -5.93 -10.52 -31.39
C PHE A 225 -7.20 -9.68 -31.50
N PRO A 226 -8.40 -10.21 -31.19
CA PRO A 226 -9.61 -9.40 -31.18
C PRO A 226 -9.58 -8.29 -30.12
N TYR A 227 -10.16 -7.13 -30.43
CA TYR A 227 -10.35 -6.02 -29.50
C TYR A 227 -11.73 -5.40 -29.71
N THR A 228 -12.61 -5.52 -28.71
CA THR A 228 -14.02 -5.12 -28.83
C THR A 228 -14.42 -3.97 -27.91
N HIS A 229 -13.53 -3.53 -27.01
CA HIS A 229 -13.84 -2.45 -26.08
C HIS A 229 -13.93 -1.09 -26.80
N ARG A 230 -15.11 -0.46 -26.76
CA ARG A 230 -15.42 0.75 -27.54
C ARG A 230 -14.71 2.03 -27.10
N ARG A 231 -14.32 2.14 -25.82
CA ARG A 231 -13.68 3.35 -25.26
C ARG A 231 -12.19 3.22 -25.01
N GLY A 232 -11.60 2.05 -25.26
CA GLY A 232 -10.19 1.82 -25.00
C GLY A 232 -9.39 1.84 -26.30
N HIS A 233 -8.07 1.65 -26.21
CA HIS A 233 -7.20 1.69 -27.36
C HIS A 233 -6.55 0.33 -27.60
N ARG A 234 -6.60 -0.16 -28.85
CA ARG A 234 -6.08 -1.49 -29.25
C ARG A 234 -4.61 -1.72 -28.87
N SER A 235 -3.86 -0.63 -28.78
CA SER A 235 -2.45 -0.65 -28.38
C SER A 235 -2.23 -1.25 -26.98
N ALA A 236 -3.25 -1.33 -26.13
CA ALA A 236 -3.24 -2.06 -24.85
C ALA A 236 -2.85 -3.54 -25.00
N ILE A 237 -3.19 -4.19 -26.13
CA ILE A 237 -2.81 -5.59 -26.38
C ILE A 237 -1.29 -5.74 -26.41
N ARG A 238 -0.59 -4.86 -27.15
CA ARG A 238 0.89 -4.92 -27.22
C ARG A 238 1.52 -4.64 -25.85
N ILE A 239 0.98 -3.67 -25.10
CA ILE A 239 1.54 -3.28 -23.79
C ILE A 239 1.42 -4.43 -22.81
N SER A 240 0.29 -5.15 -22.81
CA SER A 240 0.10 -6.32 -21.95
C SER A 240 1.15 -7.41 -22.18
N ARG A 241 1.71 -7.50 -23.40
CA ARG A 241 2.68 -8.52 -23.79
C ARG A 241 4.13 -8.16 -23.49
N ILE A 242 4.43 -6.95 -23.01
CA ILE A 242 5.81 -6.47 -22.78
C ILE A 242 6.61 -7.39 -21.85
N VAL A 243 6.02 -7.91 -20.77
CA VAL A 243 6.72 -8.83 -19.86
C VAL A 243 7.13 -10.11 -20.59
N SER A 244 6.20 -10.70 -21.35
CA SER A 244 6.43 -11.90 -22.14
C SER A 244 7.45 -11.67 -23.26
N GLU A 245 7.37 -10.54 -23.96
CA GLU A 245 8.35 -10.17 -25.00
C GLU A 245 9.74 -9.92 -24.41
N THR A 246 9.81 -9.32 -23.22
CA THR A 246 11.08 -9.13 -22.48
C THR A 246 11.66 -10.46 -22.00
N LEU A 247 10.83 -11.41 -21.55
CA LEU A 247 11.28 -12.75 -21.18
C LEU A 247 11.90 -13.49 -22.37
N ARG A 248 11.30 -13.40 -23.56
CA ARG A 248 11.80 -14.05 -24.79
C ARG A 248 13.20 -13.60 -25.21
N LEU A 249 13.67 -12.45 -24.72
CA LEU A 249 15.06 -12.02 -24.93
C LEU A 249 16.10 -12.92 -24.23
N GLY A 250 15.67 -13.86 -23.37
CA GLY A 250 16.56 -14.89 -22.83
C GLY A 250 17.65 -14.37 -21.91
N LEU A 251 17.44 -13.20 -21.31
CA LEU A 251 18.45 -12.50 -20.51
C LEU A 251 18.91 -13.35 -19.30
N PRO A 252 20.18 -13.78 -19.23
CA PRO A 252 20.67 -14.67 -18.19
C PRO A 252 20.65 -13.98 -16.83
N GLY A 253 20.45 -14.77 -15.76
CA GLY A 253 20.41 -14.27 -14.39
C GLY A 253 19.18 -13.40 -14.03
N ALA A 254 18.24 -13.16 -14.94
CA ALA A 254 17.01 -12.44 -14.60
C ALA A 254 16.20 -13.22 -13.54
N ARG A 255 15.74 -12.52 -12.52
CA ARG A 255 14.88 -13.02 -11.42
C ARG A 255 13.52 -12.34 -11.43
N TRP A 256 13.49 -11.06 -11.81
CA TRP A 256 12.29 -10.22 -11.82
C TRP A 256 12.17 -9.46 -13.14
N TYR A 257 10.94 -9.37 -13.64
CA TYR A 257 10.54 -8.56 -14.78
C TYR A 257 9.63 -7.44 -14.28
N VAL A 258 10.06 -6.19 -14.45
CA VAL A 258 9.34 -5.02 -13.95
C VAL A 258 8.73 -4.29 -15.14
N MET A 259 7.43 -4.04 -15.08
CA MET A 259 6.72 -3.25 -16.08
C MET A 259 6.38 -1.88 -15.50
N GLY A 260 6.47 -0.84 -16.33
CA GLY A 260 5.96 0.50 -16.06
C GLY A 260 5.82 1.29 -17.36
N ASP A 261 5.09 2.40 -17.32
CA ASP A 261 4.90 3.29 -18.46
C ASP A 261 6.07 4.30 -18.62
N ASP A 262 6.15 4.96 -19.77
CA ASP A 262 7.18 5.95 -20.10
C ASP A 262 7.12 7.24 -19.28
N ASP A 263 6.09 7.43 -18.47
CA ASP A 263 5.95 8.47 -17.45
C ASP A 263 5.89 7.92 -16.01
N THR A 264 6.25 6.64 -15.84
CA THR A 264 6.50 6.03 -14.54
C THR A 264 7.93 6.30 -14.09
N VAL A 265 8.09 6.76 -12.86
CA VAL A 265 9.40 7.03 -12.26
C VAL A 265 9.61 6.08 -11.09
N PHE A 266 10.58 5.17 -11.22
CA PHE A 266 10.93 4.20 -10.19
C PHE A 266 12.03 4.74 -9.26
N LEU A 267 12.02 4.30 -8.00
CA LEU A 267 13.13 4.41 -7.05
C LEU A 267 13.78 3.03 -6.96
N PRO A 268 14.84 2.72 -7.75
CA PRO A 268 15.28 1.34 -7.94
C PRO A 268 15.81 0.66 -6.68
N GLU A 269 16.46 1.40 -5.78
CA GLU A 269 16.90 0.91 -4.47
C GLU A 269 15.72 0.45 -3.62
N ASN A 270 14.65 1.25 -3.58
CA ASN A 270 13.44 0.95 -2.83
C ASN A 270 12.73 -0.27 -3.44
N LEU A 271 12.66 -0.35 -4.77
CA LEU A 271 12.16 -1.54 -5.47
C LEU A 271 12.97 -2.79 -5.09
N LEU A 272 14.30 -2.71 -5.06
CA LEU A 272 15.14 -3.83 -4.65
C LEU A 272 14.88 -4.26 -3.20
N GLY A 273 14.73 -3.30 -2.28
CA GLY A 273 14.38 -3.61 -0.89
C GLY A 273 13.06 -4.38 -0.77
N VAL A 274 12.06 -4.04 -1.59
CA VAL A 274 10.79 -4.78 -1.66
C VAL A 274 10.99 -6.18 -2.23
N LEU A 275 11.67 -6.31 -3.37
CA LEU A 275 11.83 -7.60 -4.06
C LEU A 275 12.79 -8.56 -3.34
N ALA A 276 13.75 -8.05 -2.56
CA ALA A 276 14.69 -8.86 -1.79
C ALA A 276 14.01 -9.66 -0.66
N ARG A 277 12.82 -9.22 -0.22
CA ARG A 277 12.02 -9.89 0.81
C ARG A 277 11.20 -11.07 0.28
N LEU A 278 11.14 -11.25 -1.03
CA LEU A 278 10.32 -12.27 -1.68
C LEU A 278 11.21 -13.35 -2.30
N ASP A 279 10.86 -14.64 -2.11
CA ASP A 279 11.56 -15.73 -2.79
C ASP A 279 11.28 -15.68 -4.30
N HIS A 280 12.21 -15.12 -5.06
CA HIS A 280 12.09 -14.94 -6.50
C HIS A 280 11.93 -16.25 -7.31
N ARG A 281 12.08 -17.42 -6.67
CA ARG A 281 11.83 -18.74 -7.27
C ARG A 281 10.36 -19.16 -7.19
N GLN A 282 9.52 -18.39 -6.49
CA GLN A 282 8.08 -18.58 -6.39
C GLN A 282 7.32 -17.61 -7.30
N PRO A 283 6.09 -17.95 -7.74
CA PRO A 283 5.30 -17.12 -8.63
C PRO A 283 4.69 -15.91 -7.92
N TYR A 284 5.38 -14.78 -7.97
CA TYR A 284 4.92 -13.49 -7.44
C TYR A 284 4.51 -12.50 -8.54
N TYR A 285 3.36 -11.85 -8.32
CA TYR A 285 2.86 -10.65 -9.01
C TYR A 285 2.75 -9.52 -7.98
N VAL A 286 3.65 -8.53 -8.03
CA VAL A 286 3.84 -7.51 -6.99
C VAL A 286 3.51 -6.12 -7.54
N GLY A 287 2.70 -5.35 -6.84
CA GLY A 287 2.32 -3.99 -7.23
C GLY A 287 1.20 -3.45 -6.34
N CYS A 288 0.44 -2.45 -6.80
CA CYS A 288 -0.67 -1.89 -6.04
C CYS A 288 -1.89 -1.57 -6.93
N PRO A 289 -3.12 -1.68 -6.39
CA PRO A 289 -4.30 -1.08 -7.02
C PRO A 289 -4.20 0.45 -7.08
N SER A 290 -5.12 1.07 -7.82
CA SER A 290 -5.21 2.52 -7.94
C SER A 290 -5.66 3.17 -6.63
N GLU A 291 -5.23 4.41 -6.40
CA GLU A 291 -5.74 5.29 -5.34
C GLU A 291 -7.23 5.62 -5.53
N SER A 292 -7.78 5.37 -6.72
CA SER A 292 -9.19 5.60 -7.06
C SER A 292 -10.04 4.35 -6.78
N HIS A 293 -10.96 4.46 -5.81
CA HIS A 293 -11.92 3.41 -5.44
C HIS A 293 -12.76 2.96 -6.65
N LEU A 294 -13.20 3.91 -7.46
CA LEU A 294 -14.03 3.63 -8.62
C LEU A 294 -13.24 2.93 -9.73
N GLN A 295 -11.97 3.29 -9.97
CA GLN A 295 -11.13 2.56 -10.92
C GLN A 295 -10.95 1.10 -10.48
N ASN A 296 -10.75 0.86 -9.18
CA ASN A 296 -10.62 -0.50 -8.65
C ASN A 296 -11.93 -1.32 -8.74
N ILE A 297 -13.10 -0.69 -8.64
CA ILE A 297 -14.40 -1.35 -8.89
C ILE A 297 -14.55 -1.71 -10.36
N PHE A 298 -14.22 -0.80 -11.28
CA PHE A 298 -14.41 -1.03 -12.71
C PHE A 298 -13.43 -2.03 -13.32
N PHE A 299 -12.21 -2.09 -12.78
CA PHE A 299 -11.17 -3.01 -13.23
C PHE A 299 -11.02 -4.18 -12.26
N SER A 300 -10.19 -4.03 -11.22
CA SER A 300 -10.08 -5.04 -10.16
C SER A 300 -9.26 -4.52 -8.97
N TYR A 301 -9.68 -4.86 -7.75
CA TYR A 301 -8.84 -4.75 -6.55
C TYR A 301 -7.67 -5.76 -6.53
N GLY A 302 -7.70 -6.76 -7.39
CA GLY A 302 -6.62 -7.74 -7.59
C GLY A 302 -5.65 -7.36 -8.71
N MET A 303 -5.75 -6.16 -9.28
CA MET A 303 -4.89 -5.66 -10.35
C MET A 303 -3.79 -4.76 -9.79
N ALA A 304 -2.54 -4.99 -10.20
CA ALA A 304 -1.55 -3.92 -10.16
C ALA A 304 -1.74 -3.04 -11.39
N PHE A 305 -1.97 -1.75 -11.18
CA PHE A 305 -2.16 -0.81 -12.28
C PHE A 305 -0.84 -0.58 -13.01
N GLY A 306 -0.88 -0.61 -14.34
CA GLY A 306 0.33 -0.63 -15.18
C GLY A 306 1.21 0.62 -15.03
N GLY A 307 0.58 1.79 -14.91
CA GLY A 307 1.28 3.06 -14.73
C GLY A 307 1.93 3.18 -13.35
N GLY A 308 1.32 2.63 -12.29
CA GLY A 308 1.97 2.49 -10.99
C GLY A 308 3.16 1.53 -11.05
N GLY A 309 3.24 0.71 -12.09
CA GLY A 309 4.26 -0.30 -12.28
C GLY A 309 4.03 -1.54 -11.43
N PHE A 310 4.59 -2.65 -11.89
CA PHE A 310 4.52 -3.93 -11.18
C PHE A 310 5.72 -4.81 -11.49
N ALA A 311 6.00 -5.77 -10.61
CA ALA A 311 7.04 -6.76 -10.79
C ALA A 311 6.46 -8.18 -10.86
N ILE A 312 6.98 -8.98 -11.80
CA ILE A 312 6.64 -10.38 -11.97
C ILE A 312 7.92 -11.21 -11.80
N SER A 313 7.89 -12.17 -10.90
CA SER A 313 8.97 -13.15 -10.73
C SER A 313 9.18 -13.97 -12.01
N ARG A 314 10.42 -14.42 -12.27
CA ARG A 314 10.73 -15.20 -13.49
C ARG A 314 9.87 -16.46 -13.69
N PRO A 315 9.59 -17.29 -12.67
CA PRO A 315 8.70 -18.45 -12.82
C PRO A 315 7.30 -18.05 -13.27
N LEU A 316 6.76 -16.94 -12.75
CA LEU A 316 5.46 -16.43 -13.17
C LEU A 316 5.50 -15.84 -14.57
N ALA A 317 6.56 -15.09 -14.92
CA ALA A 317 6.72 -14.57 -16.28
C ALA A 317 6.75 -15.71 -17.32
N ALA A 318 7.40 -16.84 -17.01
CA ALA A 318 7.44 -18.00 -17.88
C ALA A 318 6.07 -18.68 -18.05
N ARG A 319 5.25 -18.72 -16.99
CA ARG A 319 3.87 -19.22 -17.09
C ARG A 319 2.99 -18.27 -17.88
N LEU A 320 3.11 -16.96 -17.64
CA LEU A 320 2.41 -15.92 -18.37
C LEU A 320 2.71 -16.01 -19.87
N GLU A 321 3.99 -16.03 -20.25
CA GLU A 321 4.41 -16.07 -21.66
C GLU A 321 3.79 -17.24 -22.44
N ARG A 322 3.72 -18.43 -21.83
CA ARG A 322 3.15 -19.63 -22.44
C ARG A 322 1.65 -19.53 -22.71
N MET A 323 0.90 -18.83 -21.87
CA MET A 323 -0.57 -18.82 -21.92
C MET A 323 -1.18 -17.48 -22.37
N GLN A 324 -0.41 -16.39 -22.32
CA GLN A 324 -0.91 -15.02 -22.45
C GLN A 324 -1.64 -14.77 -23.76
N ASP A 325 -1.12 -15.27 -24.88
CA ASP A 325 -1.76 -15.06 -26.17
C ASP A 325 -3.16 -15.73 -26.24
N ALA A 326 -3.35 -16.89 -25.59
CA ALA A 326 -4.66 -17.51 -25.47
C ALA A 326 -5.58 -16.76 -24.51
N CYS A 327 -5.04 -16.29 -23.37
CA CYS A 327 -5.75 -15.43 -22.41
C CYS A 327 -6.28 -14.15 -23.06
N ILE A 328 -5.43 -13.42 -23.81
CA ILE A 328 -5.82 -12.18 -24.49
C ILE A 328 -6.98 -12.41 -25.47
N ARG A 329 -7.02 -13.56 -26.17
CA ARG A 329 -8.14 -13.91 -27.08
C ARG A 329 -9.44 -14.18 -26.34
N ARG A 330 -9.41 -14.75 -25.13
CA ARG A 330 -10.60 -14.98 -24.29
C ARG A 330 -11.19 -13.68 -23.75
N TYR A 331 -10.37 -12.64 -23.62
CA TYR A 331 -10.77 -11.36 -23.04
C TYR A 331 -10.70 -10.19 -24.03
N PRO A 332 -11.38 -10.24 -25.19
CA PRO A 332 -11.31 -9.18 -26.20
C PRO A 332 -11.92 -7.85 -25.72
N SER A 333 -12.84 -7.92 -24.76
CA SER A 333 -13.61 -6.80 -24.23
C SER A 333 -12.89 -6.00 -23.14
N LEU A 334 -11.74 -6.45 -22.62
CA LEU A 334 -11.05 -5.71 -21.55
C LEU A 334 -10.42 -4.40 -22.04
N TYR A 335 -10.43 -3.40 -21.18
CA TYR A 335 -10.11 -2.01 -21.52
C TYR A 335 -8.61 -1.82 -21.78
N GLY A 336 -7.82 -2.10 -20.76
CA GLY A 336 -6.40 -1.74 -20.65
C GLY A 336 -5.46 -2.93 -20.78
N SER A 337 -4.17 -2.65 -20.68
CA SER A 337 -3.12 -3.67 -20.70
C SER A 337 -3.00 -4.40 -19.37
N ASP A 338 -3.09 -3.66 -18.27
CA ASP A 338 -3.09 -4.16 -16.90
C ASP A 338 -4.31 -5.00 -16.58
N ASP A 339 -5.49 -4.59 -17.05
CA ASP A 339 -6.74 -5.37 -16.96
C ASP A 339 -6.55 -6.76 -17.59
N ARG A 340 -5.91 -6.82 -18.75
CA ARG A 340 -5.55 -8.08 -19.44
C ARG A 340 -4.50 -8.89 -18.69
N VAL A 341 -3.48 -8.25 -18.14
CA VAL A 341 -2.48 -8.92 -17.30
C VAL A 341 -3.17 -9.54 -16.08
N GLN A 342 -4.05 -8.80 -15.40
CA GLN A 342 -4.79 -9.28 -14.24
C GLN A 342 -5.69 -10.46 -14.58
N ALA A 343 -6.40 -10.42 -15.72
CA ALA A 343 -7.19 -11.54 -16.18
C ALA A 343 -6.34 -12.81 -16.38
N CYS A 344 -5.14 -12.68 -16.96
CA CYS A 344 -4.22 -13.80 -17.08
C CYS A 344 -3.67 -14.26 -15.72
N MET A 345 -3.45 -13.35 -14.77
CA MET A 345 -3.06 -13.72 -13.40
C MET A 345 -4.16 -14.51 -12.70
N ALA A 346 -5.43 -14.15 -12.91
CA ALA A 346 -6.58 -14.87 -12.39
C ALA A 346 -6.67 -16.29 -12.96
N GLU A 347 -6.48 -16.47 -14.27
CA GLU A 347 -6.40 -17.81 -14.88
C GLU A 347 -5.22 -18.64 -14.36
N LEU A 348 -4.09 -17.99 -14.07
CA LEU A 348 -2.91 -18.63 -13.48
C LEU A 348 -3.07 -18.92 -11.98
N GLY A 349 -4.14 -18.43 -11.34
CA GLY A 349 -4.38 -18.58 -9.91
C GLY A 349 -3.38 -17.82 -9.03
N VAL A 350 -2.76 -16.75 -9.54
CA VAL A 350 -1.75 -15.97 -8.79
C VAL A 350 -2.34 -14.63 -8.32
N PRO A 351 -2.48 -14.40 -7.01
CA PRO A 351 -3.02 -13.16 -6.50
C PRO A 351 -2.00 -12.02 -6.55
N LEU A 352 -2.51 -10.78 -6.49
CA LEU A 352 -1.68 -9.60 -6.30
C LEU A 352 -1.05 -9.58 -4.91
N THR A 353 0.28 -9.60 -4.87
CA THR A 353 1.07 -9.24 -3.70
C THR A 353 1.11 -7.72 -3.59
N ARG A 354 0.19 -7.17 -2.78
CA ARG A 354 0.02 -5.72 -2.65
C ARG A 354 1.21 -5.08 -1.92
N HIS A 355 1.77 -4.03 -2.49
CA HIS A 355 2.77 -3.20 -1.85
C HIS A 355 2.41 -1.71 -1.99
N PRO A 356 2.18 -0.97 -0.89
CA PRO A 356 1.57 0.37 -0.92
C PRO A 356 2.51 1.48 -1.44
N GLY A 357 3.76 1.14 -1.79
CA GLY A 357 4.72 2.07 -2.38
C GLY A 357 4.65 2.21 -3.90
N PHE A 358 3.84 1.40 -4.59
CA PHE A 358 3.59 1.57 -6.02
C PHE A 358 2.39 2.50 -6.21
N HIS A 359 2.56 3.60 -6.95
CA HIS A 359 1.53 4.63 -7.07
C HIS A 359 1.13 4.89 -8.52
N GLN A 360 -0.14 4.63 -8.82
CA GLN A 360 -0.79 4.96 -10.09
C GLN A 360 -1.20 6.44 -10.14
N TYR A 361 -1.59 7.01 -9.00
CA TYR A 361 -2.22 8.33 -8.86
C TYR A 361 -3.23 8.65 -9.97
N ASP A 362 -4.28 7.81 -10.09
CA ASP A 362 -5.49 8.17 -10.84
C ASP A 362 -6.29 9.26 -10.09
N VAL A 363 -5.66 10.41 -9.92
CA VAL A 363 -6.16 11.61 -9.26
C VAL A 363 -5.74 12.83 -10.09
N TYR A 364 -6.43 13.94 -9.88
CA TYR A 364 -6.07 15.23 -10.46
C TYR A 364 -5.67 16.22 -9.37
N GLY A 365 -5.00 17.30 -9.77
CA GLY A 365 -4.65 18.38 -8.85
C GLY A 365 -3.31 18.15 -8.16
N ASP A 366 -3.25 18.44 -6.86
CA ASP A 366 -2.01 18.52 -6.10
C ASP A 366 -1.78 17.28 -5.24
N LEU A 367 -0.66 16.58 -5.45
CA LEU A 367 -0.28 15.38 -4.69
C LEU A 367 0.20 15.66 -3.27
N LEU A 368 0.28 16.93 -2.84
CA LEU A 368 0.74 17.33 -1.51
C LEU A 368 0.18 16.44 -0.39
N GLY A 369 -1.13 16.25 -0.32
CA GLY A 369 -1.75 15.46 0.74
C GLY A 369 -1.36 13.98 0.73
N LEU A 370 -1.19 13.37 -0.45
CA LEU A 370 -0.81 11.96 -0.60
C LEU A 370 0.66 11.75 -0.24
N LEU A 371 1.53 12.60 -0.75
CA LEU A 371 2.98 12.49 -0.53
C LEU A 371 3.40 12.97 0.86
N ALA A 372 2.71 13.95 1.43
CA ALA A 372 3.00 14.45 2.78
C ALA A 372 2.55 13.49 3.89
N ALA A 373 1.61 12.59 3.59
CA ALA A 373 1.12 11.52 4.46
C ALA A 373 1.30 10.15 3.79
N HIS A 374 2.44 9.96 3.12
CA HIS A 374 2.74 8.70 2.45
C HIS A 374 2.67 7.53 3.45
N PRO A 375 2.14 6.35 3.05
CA PRO A 375 2.11 5.17 3.90
C PRO A 375 3.49 4.81 4.48
N VAL A 376 3.51 4.11 5.61
CA VAL A 376 4.75 3.62 6.26
C VAL A 376 5.30 2.43 5.46
N ALA A 377 5.90 2.74 4.32
CA ALA A 377 6.47 1.83 3.35
C ALA A 377 7.45 2.58 2.43
N PRO A 378 8.42 1.92 1.79
CA PRO A 378 9.27 2.58 0.81
C PRO A 378 8.44 3.10 -0.36
N LEU A 379 8.69 4.34 -0.79
CA LEU A 379 8.16 4.84 -2.06
C LEU A 379 8.86 4.11 -3.20
N VAL A 380 8.13 3.35 -4.02
CA VAL A 380 8.70 2.51 -5.08
C VAL A 380 8.58 3.18 -6.45
N SER A 381 7.43 3.78 -6.74
CA SER A 381 7.16 4.40 -8.04
C SER A 381 6.16 5.55 -7.96
N LEU A 382 6.24 6.45 -8.95
CA LEU A 382 5.30 7.56 -9.14
C LEU A 382 4.81 7.56 -10.59
N HIS A 383 3.49 7.65 -10.75
CA HIS A 383 2.71 7.90 -11.97
C HIS A 383 1.43 8.62 -11.50
N HIS A 384 0.64 9.40 -12.23
CA HIS A 384 0.64 9.80 -13.64
C HIS A 384 1.10 11.26 -13.76
N LEU A 385 2.42 11.48 -13.84
CA LEU A 385 3.01 12.80 -13.57
C LEU A 385 2.60 13.90 -14.56
N ASP A 386 2.20 13.53 -15.79
CA ASP A 386 1.67 14.47 -16.79
C ASP A 386 0.28 15.04 -16.43
N VAL A 387 -0.49 14.36 -15.58
CA VAL A 387 -1.88 14.71 -15.21
C VAL A 387 -1.94 15.59 -13.96
N VAL A 388 -1.09 15.29 -12.98
CA VAL A 388 -1.04 16.00 -11.68
C VAL A 388 -0.20 17.26 -11.76
N ARG A 389 -0.33 18.15 -10.77
CA ARG A 389 0.56 19.33 -10.64
C ARG A 389 2.00 18.89 -10.37
N PRO A 390 3.02 19.68 -10.77
CA PRO A 390 4.41 19.39 -10.43
C PRO A 390 4.60 19.25 -8.91
N LEU A 391 5.44 18.29 -8.50
CA LEU A 391 5.72 18.04 -7.07
C LEU A 391 6.17 19.31 -6.34
N PHE A 392 7.09 20.07 -6.95
CA PHE A 392 7.52 21.34 -6.41
C PHE A 392 6.86 22.50 -7.18
N PRO A 393 6.07 23.36 -6.51
CA PRO A 393 5.28 24.39 -7.19
C PRO A 393 6.12 25.47 -7.89
N ASN A 394 7.39 25.62 -7.51
CA ASN A 394 8.33 26.56 -8.12
C ASN A 394 9.25 25.93 -9.18
N ALA A 395 9.04 24.66 -9.54
CA ALA A 395 9.85 24.00 -10.57
C ALA A 395 9.48 24.51 -11.97
N ARG A 396 10.49 24.66 -12.82
CA ARG A 396 10.31 25.12 -14.22
C ARG A 396 9.57 24.10 -15.09
N SER A 397 9.64 22.81 -14.73
CA SER A 397 8.94 21.72 -15.42
C SER A 397 8.75 20.53 -14.47
N ARG A 398 7.91 19.57 -14.86
CA ARG A 398 7.72 18.30 -14.12
C ARG A 398 9.02 17.50 -14.02
N ALA A 399 9.77 17.41 -15.12
CA ALA A 399 11.08 16.77 -15.13
C ALA A 399 12.08 17.49 -14.20
N ALA A 400 12.09 18.83 -14.18
CA ALA A 400 12.94 19.58 -13.25
C ALA A 400 12.55 19.37 -11.77
N ALA A 401 11.25 19.22 -11.48
CA ALA A 401 10.77 18.89 -10.14
C ALA A 401 11.27 17.52 -9.69
N LEU A 402 11.23 16.52 -10.58
CA LEU A 402 11.72 15.18 -10.31
C LEU A 402 13.25 15.14 -10.17
N ARG A 403 14.00 15.83 -11.04
CA ARG A 403 15.48 15.92 -10.92
C ARG A 403 15.89 16.45 -9.55
N ARG A 404 15.21 17.47 -9.04
CA ARG A 404 15.44 17.98 -7.69
C ARG A 404 15.26 16.92 -6.60
N LEU A 405 14.28 16.03 -6.75
CA LEU A 405 14.05 14.91 -5.83
C LEU A 405 15.16 13.85 -5.97
N PHE A 406 15.54 13.52 -7.21
CA PHE A 406 16.49 12.47 -7.53
C PHE A 406 17.94 12.86 -7.19
N ASP A 407 18.38 14.03 -7.62
CA ASP A 407 19.74 14.55 -7.40
C ASP A 407 19.98 14.94 -5.93
N GLY A 408 18.92 15.08 -5.14
CA GLY A 408 18.98 15.43 -3.72
C GLY A 408 18.56 14.26 -2.82
N PRO A 409 17.34 14.27 -2.25
CA PRO A 409 16.92 13.28 -1.26
C PRO A 409 17.10 11.82 -1.67
N VAL A 410 16.75 11.44 -2.91
CA VAL A 410 16.87 10.03 -3.37
C VAL A 410 18.33 9.60 -3.45
N ALA A 411 19.22 10.45 -3.99
CA ALA A 411 20.65 10.17 -4.03
C ALA A 411 21.30 10.11 -2.64
N LEU A 412 20.73 10.80 -1.65
CA LEU A 412 21.25 10.82 -0.29
C LEU A 412 20.76 9.62 0.54
N ASP A 413 19.47 9.31 0.47
CA ASP A 413 18.82 8.23 1.21
C ASP A 413 17.40 7.95 0.66
N SER A 414 17.33 7.17 -0.43
CA SER A 414 16.07 6.83 -1.09
C SER A 414 15.05 6.16 -0.17
N ALA A 415 15.49 5.40 0.83
CA ALA A 415 14.63 4.70 1.76
C ALA A 415 13.78 5.67 2.61
N GLY A 416 14.33 6.84 2.96
CA GLY A 416 13.65 7.85 3.78
C GLY A 416 12.72 8.80 3.01
N VAL A 417 12.71 8.75 1.67
CA VAL A 417 11.96 9.70 0.83
C VAL A 417 10.44 9.59 1.07
N MET A 418 9.78 10.73 1.22
CA MET A 418 8.36 10.91 1.55
C MET A 418 7.93 10.39 2.93
N GLN A 419 8.84 9.81 3.73
CA GLN A 419 8.46 9.29 5.04
C GLN A 419 8.02 10.42 5.97
N GLN A 420 6.79 10.28 6.47
CA GLN A 420 6.17 11.26 7.34
C GLN A 420 6.60 11.04 8.79
N SER A 421 7.22 12.05 9.39
CA SER A 421 7.56 12.12 10.81
C SER A 421 6.81 13.30 11.44
N ILE A 422 6.25 13.12 12.65
CA ILE A 422 5.36 14.11 13.30
C ILE A 422 5.92 14.47 14.67
N CYS A 423 6.07 15.76 14.94
CA CYS A 423 6.44 16.26 16.27
C CYS A 423 5.74 17.57 16.61
N TYR A 424 5.92 18.02 17.85
CA TYR A 424 5.22 19.16 18.41
C TYR A 424 6.22 20.19 18.91
N ASP A 425 6.04 21.45 18.53
CA ASP A 425 6.77 22.57 19.11
C ASP A 425 5.95 23.11 20.28
N VAL A 426 6.29 22.67 21.49
CA VAL A 426 5.57 22.99 22.73
C VAL A 426 5.58 24.50 22.98
N ALA A 427 6.70 25.18 22.70
CA ALA A 427 6.87 26.61 22.97
C ALA A 427 5.87 27.46 22.17
N ASN A 428 5.66 27.14 20.89
CA ASN A 428 4.69 27.86 20.05
C ASN A 428 3.33 27.18 19.94
N ARG A 429 3.15 26.01 20.57
CA ARG A 429 1.96 25.16 20.44
C ARG A 429 1.66 24.84 18.98
N TRP A 430 2.66 24.36 18.24
CA TRP A 430 2.51 23.97 16.84
C TRP A 430 2.65 22.46 16.65
N THR A 431 1.97 21.96 15.62
CA THR A 431 2.21 20.63 15.07
C THR A 431 3.13 20.74 13.86
N VAL A 432 4.17 19.93 13.84
CA VAL A 432 5.13 19.85 12.74
C VAL A 432 5.06 18.46 12.11
N SER A 433 4.91 18.41 10.80
CA SER A 433 4.94 17.16 10.02
C SER A 433 5.95 17.29 8.90
N VAL A 434 6.94 16.42 8.89
CA VAL A 434 8.00 16.36 7.90
C VAL A 434 7.78 15.15 7.02
N ALA A 435 7.48 15.35 5.74
CA ALA A 435 7.64 14.32 4.71
C ALA A 435 9.02 14.50 4.07
N TRP A 436 9.97 13.70 4.53
CA TRP A 436 11.39 13.97 4.27
C TRP A 436 11.72 13.94 2.77
N GLY A 437 12.44 14.95 2.31
CA GLY A 437 12.76 15.16 0.90
C GLY A 437 11.68 15.86 0.08
N PHE A 438 10.56 16.26 0.69
CA PHE A 438 9.45 16.90 -0.03
C PHE A 438 8.95 18.17 0.64
N VAL A 439 8.31 18.06 1.81
CA VAL A 439 7.65 19.18 2.48
C VAL A 439 7.69 19.05 4.00
N ALA A 440 7.90 20.16 4.69
CA ALA A 440 7.59 20.31 6.10
C ALA A 440 6.33 21.19 6.24
N MET A 441 5.37 20.72 7.03
CA MET A 441 4.12 21.41 7.32
C MET A 441 4.11 21.83 8.78
N VAL A 442 3.78 23.09 9.04
CA VAL A 442 3.67 23.64 10.40
C VAL A 442 2.28 24.20 10.59
N SER A 443 1.53 23.61 11.53
CA SER A 443 0.15 23.96 11.84
C SER A 443 0.07 24.58 13.23
N ARG A 444 -0.80 25.58 13.40
CA ARG A 444 -1.16 26.06 14.74
C ARG A 444 -1.97 25.01 15.48
N GLY A 445 -1.67 24.80 16.76
CA GLY A 445 -2.38 23.85 17.61
C GLY A 445 -1.84 22.42 17.55
N ALA A 446 -2.55 21.55 18.26
CA ALA A 446 -2.19 20.16 18.51
C ALA A 446 -3.00 19.20 17.64
N THR A 447 -2.53 18.92 16.41
CA THR A 447 -3.17 17.94 15.55
C THR A 447 -2.66 16.53 15.91
N PRO A 448 -3.54 15.58 16.30
CA PRO A 448 -3.11 14.23 16.66
C PRO A 448 -2.43 13.51 15.49
N ALA A 449 -1.48 12.62 15.79
CA ALA A 449 -0.80 11.83 14.76
C ALA A 449 -1.78 11.04 13.87
N ARG A 450 -2.85 10.48 14.47
CA ARG A 450 -3.96 9.80 13.78
C ARG A 450 -4.65 10.68 12.73
N GLU A 451 -4.71 11.99 12.97
CA GLU A 451 -5.26 12.91 11.99
C GLU A 451 -4.22 13.31 10.94
N MET A 452 -2.97 13.50 11.36
CA MET A 452 -1.87 13.86 10.45
C MET A 452 -1.53 12.77 9.44
N GLU A 453 -1.76 11.50 9.77
CA GLU A 453 -1.56 10.38 8.85
C GLU A 453 -2.66 10.24 7.80
N MET A 454 -3.80 10.91 7.96
CA MET A 454 -4.83 10.95 6.92
C MET A 454 -4.44 11.99 5.86
N PRO A 455 -4.30 11.58 4.58
CA PRO A 455 -4.03 12.51 3.49
C PRO A 455 -5.06 13.64 3.43
N ALA A 456 -4.58 14.88 3.43
CA ALA A 456 -5.43 16.04 3.20
C ALA A 456 -5.90 16.06 1.74
N ARG A 457 -7.18 16.37 1.50
CA ARG A 457 -7.77 16.39 0.14
C ARG A 457 -7.29 17.58 -0.72
N THR A 458 -6.02 17.57 -1.11
CA THR A 458 -5.39 18.52 -2.06
C THR A 458 -5.56 18.10 -3.52
N PHE A 459 -6.15 16.93 -3.74
CA PHE A 459 -6.36 16.28 -5.02
C PHE A 459 -7.86 16.00 -5.25
N LEU A 460 -8.21 15.74 -6.50
CA LEU A 460 -9.54 15.30 -6.94
C LEU A 460 -9.47 13.84 -7.38
N ASN A 461 -10.58 13.12 -7.33
CA ASN A 461 -10.64 11.77 -7.88
C ASN A 461 -10.50 11.75 -9.41
N TRP A 462 -10.37 10.56 -10.01
CA TRP A 462 -10.20 10.37 -11.46
C TRP A 462 -11.34 10.97 -12.32
N TYR A 463 -12.52 11.18 -11.74
CA TYR A 463 -13.66 11.82 -12.40
C TYR A 463 -13.72 13.34 -12.15
N LYS A 464 -12.61 13.93 -11.68
CA LYS A 464 -12.46 15.36 -11.38
C LYS A 464 -13.47 15.89 -10.35
N ARG A 465 -13.87 15.03 -9.40
CA ARG A 465 -14.75 15.41 -8.29
C ARG A 465 -13.99 15.38 -6.97
N ALA A 466 -14.38 16.26 -6.05
CA ALA A 466 -13.83 16.32 -4.69
C ALA A 466 -14.55 15.35 -3.71
N ASP A 467 -15.04 14.22 -4.22
CA ASP A 467 -15.78 13.22 -3.45
C ASP A 467 -14.82 12.30 -2.71
N TYR A 468 -14.91 12.29 -1.38
CA TYR A 468 -14.04 11.50 -0.51
C TYR A 468 -14.32 10.00 -0.59
N LYS A 469 -15.52 9.58 -1.01
CA LYS A 469 -15.89 8.16 -1.13
C LYS A 469 -15.28 7.48 -2.36
N ALA A 470 -14.66 8.25 -3.25
CA ALA A 470 -14.06 7.76 -4.47
C ALA A 470 -12.57 7.38 -4.31
N HIS A 471 -12.03 7.41 -3.09
CA HIS A 471 -10.65 7.03 -2.80
C HIS A 471 -10.59 5.68 -2.09
N ALA A 472 -9.57 4.88 -2.39
CA ALA A 472 -9.40 3.54 -1.79
C ALA A 472 -8.84 3.58 -0.34
N PHE A 473 -8.89 4.74 0.31
CA PHE A 473 -8.35 5.01 1.65
C PHE A 473 -9.05 6.24 2.26
N ASN A 474 -8.90 6.40 3.58
CA ASN A 474 -9.45 7.53 4.30
C ASN A 474 -8.70 8.82 3.96
N THR A 475 -9.44 9.92 3.81
CA THR A 475 -8.88 11.25 3.57
C THR A 475 -9.51 12.24 4.53
N ARG A 476 -8.81 13.35 4.81
CA ARG A 476 -9.35 14.45 5.62
C ARG A 476 -9.64 15.70 4.79
N PRO A 477 -10.69 16.48 5.11
CA PRO A 477 -10.96 17.76 4.45
C PRO A 477 -9.78 18.73 4.60
N LEU A 478 -9.66 19.66 3.66
CA LEU A 478 -8.85 20.86 3.89
C LEU A 478 -9.54 21.74 4.93
N ALA A 479 -8.75 22.34 5.81
CA ALA A 479 -9.23 23.32 6.76
C ALA A 479 -9.95 24.47 6.05
N ARG A 480 -11.20 24.72 6.48
CA ARG A 480 -12.03 25.83 5.99
C ARG A 480 -11.56 27.16 6.57
N ASN A 481 -11.20 27.15 7.85
CA ASN A 481 -10.63 28.32 8.51
C ASN A 481 -9.17 28.51 8.06
N HIS A 482 -8.83 29.72 7.63
CA HIS A 482 -7.46 30.05 7.22
C HIS A 482 -6.44 29.88 8.34
N CYS A 483 -6.84 30.04 9.60
CA CYS A 483 -5.95 29.90 10.76
C CYS A 483 -5.50 28.47 11.03
N GLU A 484 -6.33 27.51 10.62
CA GLU A 484 -6.09 26.07 10.72
C GLU A 484 -5.27 25.53 9.54
N ARG A 485 -5.09 26.31 8.48
CA ARG A 485 -4.31 25.87 7.31
C ARG A 485 -2.82 25.83 7.66
N PRO A 486 -2.13 24.71 7.43
CA PRO A 486 -0.69 24.62 7.68
C PRO A 486 0.06 25.64 6.82
N ALA A 487 1.15 26.18 7.36
CA ALA A 487 2.20 26.81 6.59
C ALA A 487 3.05 25.72 5.92
N LEU A 488 3.36 25.90 4.64
CA LEU A 488 4.05 24.91 3.82
C LEU A 488 5.49 25.34 3.55
N TYR A 489 6.43 24.45 3.79
CA TYR A 489 7.85 24.64 3.54
C TYR A 489 8.32 23.52 2.62
N TYR A 490 8.49 23.82 1.33
CA TYR A 490 8.97 22.82 0.37
C TYR A 490 10.49 22.70 0.42
N LEU A 491 10.99 21.50 0.10
CA LEU A 491 12.42 21.25 -0.02
C LEU A 491 13.06 22.36 -0.85
N ALA A 492 14.14 22.95 -0.35
CA ALA A 492 14.95 23.98 -0.97
C ALA A 492 16.23 23.37 -1.53
N SER A 493 16.96 22.66 -0.66
CA SER A 493 18.23 21.98 -0.94
C SER A 493 18.41 20.78 -0.01
N ALA A 494 19.21 19.82 -0.44
CA ALA A 494 19.61 18.66 0.33
C ALA A 494 21.11 18.46 0.17
N ARG A 495 21.82 18.16 1.26
CA ARG A 495 23.26 17.87 1.21
C ARG A 495 23.65 16.86 2.28
N ARG A 496 24.73 16.13 2.00
CA ARG A 496 25.44 15.32 3.01
C ARG A 496 26.36 16.23 3.83
N THR A 497 26.55 15.91 5.10
CA THR A 497 27.50 16.58 5.99
C THR A 497 28.07 15.55 6.96
N VAL A 498 29.33 15.70 7.34
CA VAL A 498 29.95 14.87 8.37
C VAL A 498 30.01 15.68 9.65
N VAL A 499 29.46 15.14 10.73
CA VAL A 499 29.54 15.71 12.07
C VAL A 499 30.30 14.73 12.97
N ARG A 500 30.62 15.13 14.22
CA ARG A 500 31.34 14.26 15.18
C ARG A 500 30.68 12.89 15.39
N THR A 501 29.35 12.80 15.25
CA THR A 501 28.55 11.57 15.41
C THR A 501 28.39 10.75 14.13
N GLY A 502 29.09 11.12 13.04
CA GLY A 502 29.09 10.42 11.76
C GLY A 502 28.46 11.21 10.62
N GLU A 503 28.16 10.51 9.52
CA GLU A 503 27.46 11.10 8.39
C GLU A 503 26.01 11.48 8.75
N THR A 504 25.59 12.66 8.32
CA THR A 504 24.22 13.15 8.42
C THR A 504 23.79 13.83 7.13
N THR A 505 22.49 13.95 6.92
CA THR A 505 21.90 14.76 5.85
C THR A 505 21.32 16.03 6.45
N VAL A 506 21.52 17.13 5.75
CA VAL A 506 20.92 18.43 6.07
C VAL A 506 20.01 18.81 4.92
N THR A 507 18.71 18.81 5.18
CA THR A 507 17.70 19.24 4.21
C THR A 507 17.10 20.56 4.67
N LYS A 508 17.12 21.56 3.77
CA LYS A 508 16.57 22.89 4.02
C LYS A 508 15.23 22.97 3.31
N TYR A 509 14.19 23.44 3.99
CA TYR A 509 12.86 23.66 3.44
C TYR A 509 12.55 25.15 3.54
N ARG A 510 12.15 25.73 2.41
CA ARG A 510 11.81 27.16 2.33
C ARG A 510 10.31 27.30 2.28
N ARG A 511 9.83 28.31 3.00
CA ARG A 511 8.44 28.71 2.97
C ARG A 511 7.95 28.89 1.54
N TRP A 512 6.78 28.38 1.28
CA TRP A 512 6.07 28.60 0.04
C TRP A 512 4.69 29.17 0.32
N ARG A 513 4.33 30.19 -0.46
CA ARG A 513 3.02 30.79 -0.47
C ARG A 513 2.66 31.09 -1.92
N HIS A 514 1.42 30.82 -2.30
CA HIS A 514 0.91 31.26 -3.58
C HIS A 514 0.87 32.80 -3.59
N ARG A 515 1.26 33.44 -4.71
CA ARG A 515 1.43 34.91 -4.78
C ARG A 515 0.17 35.68 -4.34
N ASN A 516 -1.00 35.10 -4.58
CA ASN A 516 -2.30 35.68 -4.29
C ASN A 516 -2.95 35.10 -3.02
N ASP A 517 -2.23 34.33 -2.19
CA ASP A 517 -2.76 33.79 -0.94
C ASP A 517 -2.72 34.86 0.16
N ILE A 518 -3.88 35.50 0.38
CA ILE A 518 -4.09 36.44 1.47
C ILE A 518 -4.56 35.65 2.69
N ARG A 519 -3.69 35.55 3.70
CA ARG A 519 -4.05 34.99 4.99
C ARG A 519 -4.40 36.12 5.95
N PRO A 520 -5.67 36.27 6.37
CA PRO A 520 -6.02 37.25 7.39
C PRO A 520 -5.24 37.04 8.69
N PRO A 521 -5.17 38.05 9.56
CA PRO A 521 -4.65 37.87 10.91
C PRO A 521 -5.57 36.92 11.71
N CYS A 522 -4.97 35.96 12.38
CA CYS A 522 -5.67 35.06 13.29
C CYS A 522 -5.75 35.66 14.68
N ARG A 523 -6.96 35.78 15.23
CA ARG A 523 -7.19 36.17 16.65
C ARG A 523 -6.96 35.02 17.62
N TRP A 524 -5.93 34.22 17.37
CA TRP A 524 -5.56 33.07 18.21
C TRP A 524 -4.38 33.48 19.08
N LYS A 525 -4.38 33.08 20.35
CA LYS A 525 -3.20 33.20 21.25
C LYS A 525 -2.15 32.13 20.93
N ILE A 526 -1.94 31.85 19.64
CA ILE A 526 -0.97 30.89 19.11
C ILE A 526 -0.23 31.63 17.98
N PRO A 527 1.11 31.77 18.08
CA PRO A 527 1.88 32.49 17.09
C PRO A 527 1.67 31.95 15.67
N ASP A 528 1.74 32.83 14.67
CA ASP A 528 1.68 32.44 13.26
C ASP A 528 3.01 31.82 12.82
N PRO A 529 3.05 30.57 12.35
CA PRO A 529 4.23 30.05 11.66
C PRO A 529 4.67 30.97 10.54
N ASP A 530 3.72 31.59 9.84
CA ASP A 530 4.05 32.53 8.78
C ASP A 530 4.65 33.87 9.28
N ALA A 531 4.49 34.25 10.54
CA ALA A 531 5.15 35.46 11.06
C ALA A 531 6.55 35.15 11.63
N LEU A 532 6.78 33.92 12.06
CA LEU A 532 7.91 33.54 12.89
C LEU A 532 8.89 32.57 12.25
N LEU A 533 8.58 31.97 11.10
CA LEU A 533 9.39 30.90 10.54
C LEU A 533 9.51 31.00 9.02
N ASP A 534 10.74 31.15 8.53
CA ASP A 534 11.03 31.26 7.09
C ASP A 534 11.61 29.96 6.52
N THR A 535 12.33 29.22 7.35
CA THR A 535 13.09 28.04 6.95
C THR A 535 13.01 26.95 8.01
N VAL A 536 12.71 25.73 7.58
CA VAL A 536 12.88 24.52 8.40
C VAL A 536 14.17 23.82 7.96
N ILE A 537 15.01 23.46 8.92
CA ILE A 537 16.20 22.63 8.70
C ILE A 537 15.92 21.28 9.33
N VAL A 538 16.00 20.21 8.53
CA VAL A 538 15.86 18.84 9.03
C VAL A 538 17.21 18.14 8.94
N LEU A 539 17.68 17.68 10.10
CA LEU A 539 18.83 16.79 10.26
C LEU A 539 18.30 15.36 10.25
N LYS A 540 18.88 14.51 9.40
CA LYS A 540 18.54 13.08 9.35
C LYS A 540 19.77 12.25 9.08
N LYS A 541 20.03 11.26 9.92
CA LYS A 541 21.05 10.23 9.63
C LYS A 541 20.57 9.34 8.47
N PRO A 542 21.38 9.13 7.41
CA PRO A 542 21.06 8.17 6.36
C PRO A 542 20.77 6.79 6.95
N ASP A 543 19.74 6.13 6.43
CA ASP A 543 19.34 4.79 6.87
C ASP A 543 18.85 3.95 5.67
N PRO A 544 19.77 3.48 4.81
CA PRO A 544 19.40 2.69 3.63
C PRO A 544 18.66 1.39 3.98
N GLY A 545 18.90 0.85 5.18
CA GLY A 545 18.24 -0.34 5.72
C GLY A 545 16.97 -0.04 6.53
N LEU A 546 16.37 1.14 6.37
CA LEU A 546 15.12 1.52 7.06
C LEU A 546 14.05 0.42 6.92
N TRP A 547 13.98 -0.15 5.72
CA TRP A 547 13.03 -1.19 5.35
C TRP A 547 13.60 -2.60 5.45
N ASP A 548 14.65 -2.83 6.24
CA ASP A 548 15.05 -4.18 6.65
C ASP A 548 14.35 -4.58 7.95
N ARG A 549 13.85 -3.58 8.69
CA ARG A 549 13.11 -3.74 9.94
C ARG A 549 11.59 -3.77 9.70
N SER A 550 10.84 -4.01 10.77
CA SER A 550 9.39 -3.84 10.77
C SER A 550 9.02 -2.40 10.37
N PRO A 551 8.05 -2.19 9.47
CA PRO A 551 7.67 -0.85 9.04
C PRO A 551 7.27 0.04 10.22
N MET A 552 8.00 1.13 10.42
CA MET A 552 7.76 2.12 11.47
C MET A 552 8.20 3.50 10.98
N ARG A 553 7.49 4.56 11.40
CA ARG A 553 7.89 5.93 11.11
C ARG A 553 9.15 6.27 11.90
N ASN A 554 9.98 7.14 11.35
CA ASN A 554 11.02 7.79 12.12
C ASN A 554 10.39 8.77 13.13
N CYS A 555 11.03 8.90 14.28
CA CYS A 555 10.68 9.89 15.28
C CYS A 555 11.19 11.27 14.85
N CYS A 556 10.48 12.30 15.31
CA CYS A 556 10.70 13.71 14.99
C CYS A 556 10.95 14.45 16.30
N ARG A 557 11.98 15.28 16.37
CA ARG A 557 12.35 16.04 17.57
C ARG A 557 12.62 17.49 17.19
N VAL A 558 11.92 18.44 17.82
CA VAL A 558 12.19 19.86 17.63
C VAL A 558 13.44 20.22 18.44
N LEU A 559 14.57 20.41 17.76
CA LEU A 559 15.84 20.77 18.40
C LEU A 559 15.90 22.26 18.75
N SER A 560 15.32 23.10 17.89
CA SER A 560 15.21 24.53 18.15
C SER A 560 13.90 25.07 17.57
N SER A 561 13.09 25.67 18.43
CA SER A 561 11.96 26.52 18.06
C SER A 561 12.44 27.70 17.17
N PRO A 562 11.57 28.38 16.39
CA PRO A 562 11.98 29.43 15.48
C PRO A 562 12.81 30.51 16.18
N ARG A 563 14.04 30.71 15.70
CA ARG A 563 14.97 31.73 16.17
C ARG A 563 15.54 32.51 15.00
N THR A 564 15.81 33.80 15.20
CA THR A 564 16.48 34.65 14.21
C THR A 564 17.92 34.13 14.03
N GLY A 565 18.24 33.66 12.83
CA GLY A 565 19.61 33.28 12.48
C GLY A 565 20.49 34.51 12.22
N GLU A 566 21.79 34.29 12.05
CA GLU A 566 22.80 35.34 11.80
C GLU A 566 22.45 36.26 10.62
N ASN A 567 21.75 35.73 9.62
CA ASN A 567 21.35 36.48 8.41
C ASN A 567 19.95 37.13 8.53
N GLY A 568 19.39 37.23 9.73
CA GLY A 568 18.02 37.72 9.99
C GLY A 568 16.90 36.73 9.65
N ASN A 569 17.21 35.61 9.00
CA ASN A 569 16.25 34.58 8.60
C ASN A 569 15.79 33.74 9.80
N LYS A 570 14.48 33.59 10.01
CA LYS A 570 13.96 32.82 11.16
C LYS A 570 13.92 31.34 10.86
N THR A 571 14.57 30.54 11.70
CA THR A 571 14.85 29.12 11.43
C THR A 571 14.39 28.20 12.55
N MET A 572 13.76 27.09 12.19
CA MET A 572 13.45 25.96 13.07
C MET A 572 14.34 24.77 12.68
N THR A 573 14.89 24.06 13.66
CA THR A 573 15.73 22.88 13.42
C THR A 573 15.04 21.65 14.00
N ILE A 574 14.96 20.59 13.19
CA ILE A 574 14.29 19.33 13.52
C ILE A 574 15.26 18.19 13.30
N ASP A 575 15.30 17.24 14.22
CA ASP A 575 15.94 15.95 14.03
C ASP A 575 14.89 14.91 13.63
N VAL A 576 15.18 14.14 12.59
CA VAL A 576 14.39 12.98 12.16
C VAL A 576 15.30 11.77 12.14
N GLY A 577 14.92 10.72 12.86
CA GLY A 577 15.72 9.50 12.94
C GLY A 577 14.97 8.35 13.59
N VAL A 578 15.71 7.27 13.81
CA VAL A 578 15.19 6.10 14.53
C VAL A 578 14.67 6.54 15.90
N CYS A 579 13.50 6.01 16.28
CA CYS A 579 12.93 6.24 17.59
C CYS A 579 13.80 5.59 18.67
N ASN A 580 14.01 6.30 19.76
CA ASN A 580 14.59 5.72 20.97
C ASN A 580 13.59 4.74 21.59
N ASP A 581 14.09 3.90 22.50
CA ASP A 581 13.23 3.01 23.26
C ASP A 581 12.12 3.81 23.97
N TRP A 582 10.88 3.35 23.80
CA TRP A 582 9.66 3.96 24.37
C TRP A 582 9.36 5.38 23.89
N GLU A 583 10.03 5.86 22.84
CA GLU A 583 9.74 7.18 22.29
C GLU A 583 8.47 7.19 21.44
N PHE A 584 7.63 8.19 21.70
CA PHE A 584 6.49 8.53 20.88
C PHE A 584 6.28 10.03 20.88
N SER A 585 5.61 10.55 19.85
CA SER A 585 5.33 11.98 19.74
C SER A 585 4.38 12.43 20.85
N GLN A 586 4.85 13.29 21.74
CA GLN A 586 4.09 13.87 22.85
C GLN A 586 4.09 15.40 22.78
N MET A 587 3.05 16.00 23.35
CA MET A 587 2.97 17.44 23.58
C MET A 587 3.39 17.82 24.99
#